data_AF-A0A1W1BLE5-F1
#
_entry.id   AF-A0A1W1BLE5-F1
#
_cell.length_a   1.000
_cell.length_b   1.000
_cell.length_c   1.000
_cell.angle_alpha   90.00
_cell.angle_beta   90.00
_cell.angle_gamma   90.00
#
_symmetry.space_group_name_H-M   'P 1'
#
loop_
_entity.id
_entity.type
_entity.pdbx_description
1 polymer ?
#
loop_
_entity_poly.entity_id
_entity_poly.type
_entity_poly.pdbx_seq_one_letter_code
_entity_poly.pdbx_strand_id
1 'polypeptide(L)' 'MEAFIATVLYTFLGLVIFFIALLGMEIMTKFSIRTKISEEGNIALAIVLGSIIVSLGMIISSAIQ' A
#
# COMPACT_ATOMS: atom_id res chain seq x y z
N MET A 1 -25.98 -5.88 10.97
CA MET A 1 -25.55 -4.48 11.11
C MET A 1 -24.11 -4.42 11.60
N GLU A 2 -23.77 -5.12 12.69
CA GLU A 2 -22.40 -5.28 13.23
C GLU A 2 -21.33 -5.59 12.16
N ALA A 3 -21.53 -6.64 11.35
CA ALA A 3 -20.56 -7.04 10.32
C ALA A 3 -20.33 -5.97 9.25
N PHE A 4 -21.35 -5.20 8.87
CA PHE A 4 -21.21 -4.14 7.87
C PHE A 4 -20.35 -2.99 8.40
N ILE A 5 -20.55 -2.59 9.66
CA ILE A 5 -19.77 -1.54 10.32
C ILE A 5 -18.30 -1.99 10.45
N ALA A 6 -18.07 -3.23 10.88
CA ALA A 6 -16.72 -3.80 10.96
C ALA A 6 -16.02 -3.79 9.59
N THR A 7 -16.69 -4.24 8.53
CA THR A 7 -16.13 -4.22 7.17
C THR A 7 -15.73 -2.83 6.72
N VAL A 8 -16.58 -1.82 6.95
CA VAL A 8 -16.29 -0.43 6.57
C VAL A 8 -15.09 0.11 7.36
N LEU A 9 -15.03 -0.13 8.67
CA LEU A 9 -13.92 0.32 9.51
C LEU A 9 -12.59 -0.33 9.13
N TYR A 10 -12.56 -1.65 8.93
CA TYR A 10 -11.34 -2.36 8.55
C TYR A 10 -10.89 -2.04 7.12
N THR A 11 -11.82 -1.81 6.19
CA THR A 11 -11.48 -1.31 4.84
C THR A 11 -10.82 0.06 4.92
N PHE A 12 -11.37 0.97 5.73
CA PHE A 12 -10.81 2.31 5.89
C PHE A 12 -9.44 2.27 6.58
N LEU A 13 -9.29 1.44 7.62
CA LEU A 13 -8.02 1.22 8.29
C LEU A 13 -6.96 0.69 7.32
N GLY A 14 -7.32 -0.28 6.48
CA GLY A 14 -6.45 -0.82 5.45
C GLY A 14 -5.99 0.23 4.44
N LEU A 15 -6.91 1.09 3.98
CA LEU A 15 -6.58 2.21 3.10
C LEU A 15 -5.64 3.22 3.76
N VAL A 16 -5.86 3.54 5.04
CA VAL A 16 -4.97 4.46 5.79
C VAL A 16 -3.56 3.87 5.91
N ILE A 17 -3.43 2.60 6.29
CA ILE A 17 -2.14 1.91 6.38
C ILE A 17 -1.45 1.88 5.01
N PHE A 18 -2.21 1.63 3.95
CA PHE A 18 -1.71 1.64 2.58
C PHE A 18 -1.12 2.99 2.18
N PHE A 19 -1.84 4.08 2.42
CA PHE A 19 -1.35 5.43 2.14
C PHE A 19 -0.12 5.77 2.97
N ILE A 20 -0.09 5.39 4.25
CA ILE A 20 1.08 5.60 5.11
C ILE A 20 2.30 4.85 4.58
N ALA A 21 2.14 3.61 4.11
CA ALA A 21 3.25 2.84 3.53
C ALA A 21 3.79 3.48 2.25
N LEU A 22 2.92 3.94 1.34
CA LEU A 22 3.34 4.63 0.12
C LEU A 22 4.06 5.95 0.41
N LEU A 23 3.48 6.79 1.27
CA LEU A 23 4.08 8.06 1.66
C LEU A 23 5.39 7.85 2.43
N GLY A 24 5.41 6.87 3.33
CA GLY A 24 6.60 6.49 4.08
C GLY A 24 7.74 6.09 3.15
N MET A 25 7.46 5.30 2.13
CA MET A 25 8.47 4.98 1.11
C MET A 25 8.97 6.23 0.40
N GLU A 26 8.08 7.08 -0.11
CA GLU A 26 8.48 8.28 -0.86
C GLU A 26 9.33 9.25 -0.02
N ILE A 27 9.01 9.40 1.26
CA ILE A 27 9.81 10.16 2.22
C ILE A 27 11.18 9.50 2.46
N MET A 28 11.20 8.18 2.67
CA MET A 28 12.43 7.44 2.95
C MET A 28 13.37 7.37 1.74
N THR A 29 12.84 7.26 0.53
CA THR A 29 13.66 7.03 -0.66
C THR A 29 14.42 8.25 -1.15
N LYS A 30 14.15 9.48 -0.66
CA LYS A 30 14.77 10.74 -1.15
C LYS A 30 14.73 10.96 -2.68
N PHE A 31 13.97 10.15 -3.40
CA PHE A 31 13.73 10.25 -4.84
C PHE A 31 12.24 10.04 -5.09
N SER A 32 11.71 10.63 -6.17
CA SER A 32 10.34 10.35 -6.58
C SER A 32 10.26 8.95 -7.18
N ILE A 33 9.49 8.09 -6.52
CA ILE A 33 9.20 6.73 -6.98
C ILE A 33 8.54 6.77 -8.36
N ARG A 34 7.62 7.73 -8.57
CA ARG A 34 6.94 7.93 -9.86
C ARG A 34 7.93 8.20 -10.99
N THR A 35 8.85 9.15 -10.82
CA THR A 35 9.87 9.45 -11.83
C THR A 35 10.74 8.24 -12.13
N LYS A 36 11.20 7.53 -11.09
CA LYS A 36 12.03 6.32 -11.25
C LYS A 36 11.32 5.21 -12.04
N ILE A 37 10.02 5.01 -11.83
CA ILE A 37 9.26 3.98 -12.53
C ILE A 37 8.88 4.43 -13.95
N SER A 38 8.31 5.62 -14.11
CA SER A 38 7.70 6.07 -15.37
C SER A 38 8.70 6.65 -16.37
N GLU A 39 9.68 7.41 -15.90
CA GLU A 39 10.61 8.15 -16.77
C GLU A 39 11.93 7.39 -16.93
N GLU A 40 12.45 6.81 -15.84
CA GLU A 40 13.71 6.06 -15.87
C GLU A 40 13.54 4.55 -16.12
N GLY A 41 12.30 4.04 -16.14
CA GLY A 41 12.02 2.64 -16.44
C GLY A 41 12.55 1.65 -15.40
N ASN A 42 12.63 2.03 -14.12
CA ASN A 42 13.11 1.16 -13.06
C ASN A 42 12.08 0.07 -12.70
N ILE A 43 12.15 -1.07 -13.42
CA ILE A 43 11.27 -2.23 -13.23
C ILE A 43 11.44 -2.84 -11.84
N ALA A 44 12.66 -2.86 -11.28
CA ALA A 44 12.91 -3.41 -9.95
C ALA A 44 12.11 -2.66 -8.87
N LEU A 45 12.08 -1.33 -8.94
CA LEU A 45 11.29 -0.51 -8.03
C LEU A 45 9.79 -0.74 -8.22
N ALA A 46 9.32 -0.92 -9.45
CA ALA A 46 7.92 -1.25 -9.72
C ALA A 46 7.50 -2.60 -9.13
N ILE A 47 8.36 -3.63 -9.22
CA ILE A 47 8.13 -4.94 -8.61
C ILE A 47 8.09 -4.83 -7.08
N VAL A 48 9.03 -4.09 -6.48
CA VAL A 48 9.04 -3.86 -5.03
C VAL A 48 7.76 -3.16 -4.59
N LEU A 49 7.35 -2.10 -5.29
CA LEU A 49 6.09 -1.41 -5.03
C LEU A 49 4.91 -2.37 -5.09
N GLY A 50 4.79 -3.14 -6.18
CA GLY A 50 3.73 -4.14 -6.35
C GLY A 50 3.71 -5.18 -5.24
N SER A 51 4.87 -5.68 -4.81
CA SER A 51 4.98 -6.66 -3.72
C SER A 51 4.48 -6.12 -2.37
N ILE A 52 4.74 -4.84 -2.09
CA ILE A 52 4.28 -4.17 -0.88
C ILE A 52 2.76 -4.01 -0.91
N ILE A 53 2.19 -3.61 -2.05
CA ILE A 53 0.75 -3.51 -2.25
C ILE A 53 0.07 -4.86 -2.01
N VAL A 54 0.62 -5.95 -2.57
CA VAL A 54 0.09 -7.31 -2.39
C VAL A 54 0.18 -7.75 -0.92
N SER A 55 1.34 -7.55 -0.29
CA SER A 55 1.54 -7.90 1.12
C SER A 55 0.58 -7.15 2.05
N LEU A 56 0.34 -5.86 1.80
CA LEU A 56 -0.65 -5.07 2.53
C LEU A 56 -2.06 -5.63 2.36
N GLY A 57 -2.44 -6.00 1.13
CA GLY A 57 -3.71 -6.66 0.85
C GLY A 57 -3.89 -7.95 1.66
N MET A 58 -2.84 -8.77 1.78
CA MET A 58 -2.87 -10.00 2.58
C MET A 58 -3.00 -9.72 4.08
N ILE A 59 -2.29 -8.72 4.62
CA ILE A 59 -2.38 -8.32 6.03
C ILE A 59 -3.80 -7.83 6.36
N ILE A 60 -4.36 -6.97 5.52
CA ILE A 60 -5.72 -6.44 5.69
C ILE A 60 -6.74 -7.57 5.59
N SER A 61 -6.62 -8.45 4.59
CA SER A 61 -7.51 -9.60 4.43
C SER A 61 -7.45 -10.55 5.64
N SER A 62 -6.28 -10.68 6.28
CA SER A 62 -6.13 -11.51 7.49
C SER A 62 -6.78 -10.87 8.72
N ALA A 63 -6.87 -9.54 8.76
CA ALA A 63 -7.49 -8.81 9.87
C ALA A 63 -9.03 -8.79 9.83
N ILE A 64 -9.64 -9.01 8.66
CA ILE A 64 -11.10 -8.97 8.45
C ILE A 64 -11.78 -10.31 8.81
N GLN A 65 -11.02 -11.39 9.04
CA GLN A 65 -11.54 -12.74 9.32
C GLN A 65 -12.57 -12.79 10.46
#